data_AF-A0A261R1X3-F1
#
_entry.id   AF-A0A261R1X3-F1
#
_cell.length_a   1.000
_cell.length_b   1.000
_cell.length_c   1.000
_cell.angle_alpha   90.00
_cell.angle_beta   90.00
_cell.angle_gamma   90.00
#
_symmetry.space_group_name_H-M   'P 1'
#
loop_
_entity.id
_entity.type
_entity.pdbx_description
1 polymer ?
#
loop_
_entity_poly.entity_id
_entity_poly.type
_entity_poly.pdbx_seq_one_letter_code
_entity_poly.pdbx_strand_id
1 'polypeptide(L)'
;MKNLATLLLISASLAGTAAYAQEPSGELDYPPEVVQTSSLTRAEVVAELQAAKAAGLVTFGDIEEPAKQAAASTLTREQVQAEAAAARAHRSASNSQFITFTGA
;
A
#
# COMPACT_ATOMS: atom_id res chain seq x y z
N MET A 1 -9.06 17.10 -21.16
CA MET A 1 -8.75 17.10 -19.71
C MET A 1 -8.13 15.76 -19.28
N LYS A 2 -6.90 15.40 -19.73
CA LYS A 2 -6.19 14.19 -19.26
C LYS A 2 -4.69 14.44 -19.05
N ASN A 3 -4.29 15.71 -18.99
CA ASN A 3 -2.89 16.11 -19.13
C ASN A 3 -2.31 16.56 -17.78
N LEU A 4 -3.19 16.81 -16.79
CA LEU A 4 -2.79 17.28 -15.45
C LEU A 4 -2.35 16.11 -14.55
N ALA A 5 -2.95 14.92 -14.71
CA ALA A 5 -2.60 13.75 -13.90
C ALA A 5 -1.20 13.19 -14.23
N THR A 6 -0.78 13.26 -15.49
CA THR A 6 0.55 12.76 -15.92
C THR A 6 1.69 13.64 -15.42
N LEU A 7 1.46 14.96 -15.24
CA LEU A 7 2.49 15.88 -14.74
C LEU A 7 2.74 15.68 -13.23
N LEU A 8 1.73 15.28 -12.46
CA LEU A 8 1.84 15.08 -11.02
C LEU A 8 2.71 13.86 -10.67
N LEU A 9 2.64 12.78 -11.46
CA LEU A 9 3.35 11.53 -11.20
C LEU A 9 4.87 11.59 -11.46
N ILE A 10 5.34 12.53 -12.28
CA ILE A 10 6.78 12.66 -12.62
C ILE A 10 7.55 13.45 -11.53
N SER A 11 6.86 14.21 -10.67
CA SER A 11 7.49 15.03 -9.63
C SER A 11 7.95 14.26 -8.38
N ALA A 12 7.50 13.01 -8.21
CA ALA A 12 7.78 12.21 -7.00
C ALA A 12 9.17 11.52 -6.99
N SER A 13 9.96 11.61 -8.06
CA SER A 13 11.19 10.82 -8.21
C SER A 13 12.50 11.62 -8.12
N LEU A 14 12.51 12.91 -7.77
CA LEU A 14 13.73 13.73 -7.79
C LEU A 14 14.16 14.41 -6.47
N ALA A 15 13.48 14.20 -5.34
CA ALA A 15 13.91 14.78 -4.05
C ALA A 15 14.65 13.75 -3.19
N GLY A 16 15.83 13.32 -3.63
CA GLY A 16 16.63 12.27 -2.97
C GLY A 16 18.14 12.56 -2.83
N THR A 17 18.56 13.82 -2.94
CA THR A 17 19.96 14.25 -2.74
C THR A 17 19.92 15.58 -2.00
N ALA A 18 20.60 15.87 -0.88
CA ALA A 18 21.75 15.24 -0.24
C ALA A 18 21.65 15.53 1.26
N ALA A 19 21.69 14.48 2.09
CA ALA A 19 21.99 14.59 3.51
C ALA A 19 23.29 13.83 3.78
N TYR A 20 24.37 14.22 3.09
CA TYR A 20 25.70 13.76 3.46
C TYR A 20 26.25 14.72 4.51
N ALA A 21 26.59 14.14 5.65
CA ALA A 21 27.13 14.83 6.82
C ALA A 21 28.35 15.69 6.44
N GLN A 22 28.30 16.97 6.79
CA GLN A 22 29.49 17.79 6.91
C GLN A 22 30.20 17.31 8.18
N GLU A 23 31.24 16.49 8.04
CA GLU A 23 32.05 16.01 9.17
C GLU A 23 32.85 17.19 9.74
N PRO A 24 32.60 17.63 11.00
CA PRO A 24 33.42 18.65 11.63
C PRO A 24 34.80 18.05 11.94
N SER A 25 35.82 18.46 11.18
CA SER A 25 37.21 18.12 11.44
C SER A 25 37.74 18.89 12.65
N GLY A 26 37.75 18.24 13.81
CA GLY A 26 38.46 18.68 15.03
C GLY A 26 37.57 18.84 16.25
N GLU A 27 38.17 18.65 17.43
CA GLU A 27 37.74 18.71 18.86
C GLU A 27 36.49 19.55 19.25
N LEU A 28 35.41 19.49 18.49
CA LEU A 28 34.14 20.12 18.80
C LEU A 28 33.33 19.23 19.75
N ASP A 29 32.71 19.89 20.72
CA ASP A 29 31.90 19.32 21.80
C ASP A 29 31.03 18.16 21.28
N TYR A 30 31.26 16.97 21.82
CA TYR A 30 30.56 15.76 21.39
C TYR A 30 29.26 15.63 22.21
N PRO A 31 28.10 15.44 21.56
CA PRO A 31 27.91 15.10 20.14
C PRO A 31 27.80 16.33 19.21
N PRO A 32 28.16 16.17 17.92
CA PRO A 32 28.01 17.25 16.94
C PRO A 32 26.53 17.64 16.77
N GLU A 33 26.25 18.95 16.69
CA GLU A 33 24.92 19.46 16.36
C GLU A 33 24.54 19.07 14.92
N VAL A 34 23.53 18.20 14.79
CA VAL A 34 22.99 17.80 13.48
C VAL A 34 21.94 18.81 13.06
N VAL A 35 22.29 19.70 12.12
CA VAL A 35 21.31 20.61 11.50
C VAL A 35 20.45 19.82 10.50
N GLN A 36 19.23 19.46 10.89
CA GLN A 36 18.25 18.89 9.98
C GLN A 36 17.60 20.01 9.15
N THR A 37 18.05 20.18 7.90
CA THR A 37 17.42 21.09 6.94
C THR A 37 16.40 20.33 6.09
N SER A 38 15.12 20.35 6.48
CA SER A 38 14.05 19.91 5.57
C SER A 38 13.70 21.02 4.59
N SER A 39 13.64 20.72 3.29
CA SER A 39 13.12 21.64 2.28
C SER A 39 11.59 21.75 2.29
N LEU A 40 10.90 20.82 2.96
CA LEU A 40 9.44 20.77 3.01
C LEU A 40 8.87 21.68 4.10
N THR A 41 7.79 22.35 3.76
CA THR A 41 6.95 23.05 4.73
C THR A 41 6.13 22.05 5.56
N ARG A 42 5.74 22.46 6.77
CA ARG A 42 4.86 21.64 7.62
C ARG A 42 3.54 21.28 6.94
N ALA A 43 3.02 22.15 6.08
CA ALA A 43 1.80 21.90 5.33
C ALA A 43 1.98 20.77 4.31
N GLU A 44 3.11 20.76 3.59
CA GLU A 44 3.44 19.71 2.62
C GLU A 44 3.63 18.36 3.29
N VAL A 45 4.36 18.31 4.41
CA VAL A 45 4.55 17.08 5.20
C VAL A 45 3.21 16.49 5.66
N VAL A 46 2.27 17.33 6.11
CA VAL A 46 0.93 16.87 6.52
C VAL A 46 0.15 16.34 5.32
N ALA A 47 0.19 17.03 4.19
CA ALA A 47 -0.49 16.59 2.97
C ALA A 47 0.02 15.22 2.49
N GLU A 48 1.34 15.03 2.49
CA GLU A 48 2.00 13.78 2.11
C GLU A 48 1.64 12.64 3.07
N LEU A 49 1.69 12.89 4.37
CA LEU A 49 1.33 11.91 5.39
C LEU A 49 -0.13 11.48 5.27
N GLN A 50 -1.05 12.40 4.95
CA GLN A 50 -2.45 12.05 4.73
C GLN A 50 -2.65 11.22 3.46
N ALA A 51 -1.94 11.55 2.37
CA ALA A 51 -1.94 10.76 1.15
C ALA A 51 -1.40 9.34 1.39
N ALA A 52 -0.29 9.20 2.14
CA ALA A 52 0.31 7.93 2.49
C ALA A 52 -0.61 7.06 3.37
N LYS A 53 -1.34 7.68 4.32
CA LYS A 53 -2.37 6.99 5.12
C LYS A 53 -3.53 6.51 4.25
N ALA A 54 -4.05 7.35 3.36
CA ALA A 54 -5.13 6.98 2.45
C ALA A 54 -4.71 5.85 1.50
N ALA A 55 -3.44 5.85 1.09
CA ALA A 55 -2.84 4.80 0.29
C ALA A 55 -2.46 3.54 1.10
N GLY A 56 -2.69 3.48 2.42
CA GLY A 56 -2.34 2.32 3.24
C GLY A 56 -0.83 2.03 3.31
N LEU A 57 0.02 3.03 3.06
CA LEU A 57 1.48 2.91 3.10
C LEU A 57 2.07 3.13 4.50
N VAL A 58 1.24 3.59 5.44
CA VAL A 58 1.66 3.90 6.82
C VAL A 58 1.26 2.75 7.74
N THR A 59 2.23 2.21 8.48
CA THR A 59 1.99 1.25 9.55
C THR A 59 1.66 1.94 10.87
N PHE A 60 0.91 1.26 11.73
CA PHE A 60 0.61 1.70 13.09
C PHE A 60 0.95 0.57 14.05
N GLY A 61 1.53 0.90 15.21
CA GLY A 61 1.97 -0.08 16.21
C GLY A 61 3.26 -0.81 15.84
N ASP A 62 3.50 -1.98 16.44
CA ASP A 62 4.74 -2.78 16.25
C ASP A 62 4.79 -3.56 14.93
N ILE A 63 3.96 -3.18 13.96
CA ILE A 63 3.92 -3.84 12.65
C ILE A 63 4.96 -3.16 11.76
N GLU A 64 6.08 -3.86 11.54
CA GLU A 64 7.23 -3.34 10.79
C GLU A 64 6.91 -3.11 9.30
N GLU A 65 5.92 -3.81 8.74
CA GLU A 65 5.58 -3.75 7.32
C GLU A 65 4.08 -3.41 7.09
N PRO A 66 3.76 -2.49 6.17
CA PRO A 66 2.37 -2.19 5.83
C PRO A 66 1.69 -3.42 5.23
N ALA A 67 0.41 -3.62 5.56
CA ALA A 67 -0.35 -4.73 5.01
C ALA A 67 -0.36 -4.67 3.47
N LYS A 68 -0.01 -5.77 2.80
CA LYS A 68 -0.08 -5.87 1.34
C LYS A 68 -1.50 -5.54 0.89
N GLN A 69 -1.65 -4.49 0.10
CA GLN A 69 -2.93 -4.13 -0.49
C GLN A 69 -3.38 -5.24 -1.42
N ALA A 70 -4.55 -5.82 -1.13
CA ALA A 70 -5.18 -6.75 -2.04
C ALA A 70 -5.55 -6.02 -3.33
N ALA A 71 -5.29 -6.65 -4.48
CA ALA A 71 -5.69 -6.11 -5.76
C ALA A 71 -7.20 -5.83 -5.77
N ALA A 72 -7.60 -4.69 -6.33
CA ALA A 72 -9.01 -4.36 -6.48
C ALA A 72 -9.70 -5.48 -7.29
N SER A 73 -10.83 -5.98 -6.79
CA SER A 73 -11.59 -6.98 -7.51
C SER A 73 -12.14 -6.39 -8.80
N THR A 74 -11.90 -7.05 -9.92
CA THR A 74 -12.50 -6.69 -11.21
C THR A 74 -13.99 -7.08 -11.26
N LEU A 75 -14.46 -7.93 -10.34
CA LEU A 75 -15.83 -8.42 -10.31
C LEU A 75 -16.72 -7.53 -9.44
N THR A 76 -17.95 -7.33 -9.88
CA THR A 76 -18.97 -6.70 -9.05
C THR A 76 -19.43 -7.65 -7.94
N ARG A 77 -20.01 -7.11 -6.88
CA ARG A 77 -20.53 -7.92 -5.76
C ARG A 77 -21.57 -8.92 -6.23
N GLU A 78 -22.39 -8.53 -7.20
CA GLU A 78 -23.45 -9.35 -7.79
C GLU A 78 -22.86 -10.54 -8.57
N GLN A 79 -21.80 -10.30 -9.35
CA GLN A 79 -21.09 -11.35 -10.09
C GLN A 79 -20.48 -12.38 -9.15
N VAL A 80 -19.82 -11.93 -8.08
CA VAL A 80 -19.25 -12.81 -7.06
C VAL A 80 -20.34 -13.65 -6.36
N GLN A 81 -21.50 -13.06 -6.09
CA GLN A 81 -22.62 -13.79 -5.49
C GLN A 81 -23.20 -14.85 -6.44
N ALA A 82 -23.38 -14.50 -7.72
CA ALA A 82 -23.86 -15.43 -8.74
C ALA A 82 -22.90 -16.62 -8.91
N GLU A 83 -21.61 -16.36 -9.00
CA GLU A 83 -20.58 -17.40 -9.10
C GLU A 83 -20.55 -18.28 -7.85
N ALA A 84 -20.63 -17.69 -6.66
CA ALA A 84 -20.66 -18.44 -5.41
C ALA A 84 -21.92 -19.29 -5.24
N ALA A 85 -23.06 -18.87 -5.80
CA ALA A 85 -24.28 -19.66 -5.83
C ALA A 85 -24.16 -20.84 -6.80
N ALA A 86 -23.65 -20.60 -8.01
CA ALA A 86 -23.39 -21.63 -9.01
C ALA A 86 -22.43 -22.71 -8.47
N ALA A 87 -21.30 -22.30 -7.87
CA ALA A 87 -20.32 -23.22 -7.29
C ALA A 87 -20.91 -24.10 -6.18
N ARG A 88 -21.82 -23.57 -5.35
CA ARG A 88 -22.53 -24.36 -4.34
C ARG A 88 -23.49 -25.38 -4.96
N ALA A 89 -24.20 -25.01 -6.01
CA ALA A 89 -25.08 -25.94 -6.73
C ALA A 89 -24.28 -27.08 -7.37
N HIS A 90 -23.15 -26.76 -8.02
CA HIS A 90 -22.24 -27.77 -8.60
C HIS A 90 -21.67 -28.71 -7.52
N ARG A 91 -21.25 -28.18 -6.37
CA ARG A 91 -20.79 -29.00 -5.24
C ARG A 91 -21.89 -29.94 -4.74
N SER A 92 -23.12 -29.45 -4.60
CA SER A 92 -24.26 -30.25 -4.14
C SER A 92 -24.60 -31.37 -5.12
N ALA A 93 -24.60 -31.10 -6.42
CA ALA A 93 -24.85 -32.11 -7.45
C ALA A 93 -23.74 -33.17 -7.49
N SER A 94 -22.48 -32.76 -7.42
CA SER A 94 -21.34 -33.68 -7.35
C SER A 94 -21.39 -34.54 -6.08
N ASN A 95 -21.66 -33.96 -4.91
CA ASN A 95 -21.79 -34.70 -3.65
C ASN A 95 -22.93 -35.72 -3.68
N SER A 96 -24.04 -35.40 -4.35
CA SER A 96 -25.15 -36.34 -4.53
C SER A 96 -24.81 -37.51 -5.46
N GLN A 97 -23.95 -37.32 -6.46
CA GLN A 97 -23.58 -38.35 -7.44
C GLN A 97 -22.66 -39.42 -6.85
N PHE A 98 -21.84 -39.09 -5.83
CA PHE A 98 -21.03 -40.07 -5.12
C PHE A 98 -21.88 -41.05 -4.28
N ILE A 99 -23.01 -40.59 -3.73
CA ILE A 99 -23.87 -41.42 -2.87
C ILE A 99 -24.67 -42.44 -3.69
N THR A 100 -25.00 -42.13 -4.95
CA THR A 100 -25.82 -43.02 -5.80
C THR A 100 -25.05 -44.14 -6.49
N PHE A 101 -23.71 -44.11 -6.52
CA PHE A 101 -22.90 -45.16 -7.16
C PHE A 101 -22.55 -46.33 -6.22
N THR A 102 -22.69 -46.15 -4.90
CA THR A 102 -22.34 -47.17 -3.88
C THR A 102 -23.52 -48.07 -3.47
N GLY A 103 -24.60 -48.10 -4.25
CA GLY A 103 -25.79 -48.92 -3.99
C GLY A 103 -26.30 -49.61 -5.25
N ALA A 104 -25.59 -50.64 -5.71
CA ALA A 104 -26.07 -51.67 -6.64
C ALA A 104 -25.36 -52.99 -6.35
#